data_AF-A0A8H6XJ03-F1
#
_entry.id   AF-A0A8H6XJ03-F1
#
_cell.length_a   1.000
_cell.length_b   1.000
_cell.length_c   1.000
_cell.angle_alpha   90.00
_cell.angle_beta   90.00
_cell.angle_gamma   90.00
#
_symmetry.space_group_name_H-M   'P 1'
#
loop_
_entity.id
_entity.type
_entity.pdbx_description
1 polymer ?
#
loop_
_entity_poly.entity_id
_entity_poly.type
_entity_poly.pdbx_seq_one_letter_code
_entity_poly.pdbx_strand_id
1 'polypeptide(L)'
;MAPVHVVHTNSGIKEFDVFIAGSGPIGATYARLLVDQGFNVVMVEIGDQETRQIAAHKKNEIVYQKDIDRFVRVIQGDLSTVSIPPSKAVMPTLDPAAWSDTKGDMSILEGRNPKQLDFNNLPAEAVTRTIGGMTSHWTCATPQFHKDVERPKIFTDDTTDQAEWAALYFAAEILIGTSVKEFDESIRHNVVLNALQKGVSRPRN
;
A
#
# COMPACT_ATOMS: atom_id res chain seq x y z
N MET A 1 -12.99 -22.78 -27.75
CA MET A 1 -12.02 -21.72 -27.38
C MET A 1 -12.81 -20.45 -27.13
N ALA A 2 -12.63 -19.81 -25.97
CA ALA A 2 -13.23 -18.49 -25.72
C ALA A 2 -12.61 -17.46 -26.68
N PRO A 3 -13.38 -16.45 -27.14
CA PRO A 3 -12.84 -15.41 -28.00
C PRO A 3 -11.72 -14.64 -27.29
N VAL A 4 -10.61 -14.44 -28.00
CA VAL A 4 -9.44 -13.71 -27.50
C VAL A 4 -9.82 -12.22 -27.36
N HIS A 5 -9.65 -11.65 -26.17
CA HIS A 5 -9.99 -10.26 -25.87
C HIS A 5 -9.15 -9.29 -26.73
N VAL A 6 -9.73 -8.17 -27.18
CA VAL A 6 -9.08 -7.17 -28.09
C VAL A 6 -7.71 -6.70 -27.59
N VAL A 7 -7.53 -6.62 -26.27
CA VAL A 7 -6.24 -6.26 -25.65
C VAL A 7 -5.12 -7.27 -25.99
N HIS A 8 -5.41 -8.56 -26.06
CA HIS A 8 -4.43 -9.57 -26.49
C HIS A 8 -4.08 -9.44 -27.98
N THR A 9 -5.05 -9.02 -28.80
CA THR A 9 -4.80 -8.80 -30.23
C THR A 9 -3.96 -7.54 -30.46
N ASN A 10 -4.18 -6.48 -29.67
CA ASN A 10 -3.50 -5.20 -29.81
C ASN A 10 -2.14 -5.12 -29.10
N SER A 11 -1.88 -5.97 -28.09
CA SER A 11 -0.60 -5.97 -27.37
C SER A 11 0.55 -6.53 -28.21
N GLY A 12 0.25 -7.33 -29.25
CA GLY A 12 1.26 -8.03 -30.05
C GLY A 12 2.01 -9.14 -29.29
N ILE A 13 1.65 -9.40 -28.03
CA ILE A 13 2.28 -10.42 -27.19
C ILE A 13 1.65 -11.77 -27.54
N LYS A 14 2.42 -12.60 -28.25
CA LYS A 14 1.97 -13.93 -28.68
C LYS A 14 2.14 -14.99 -27.60
N GLU A 15 3.24 -14.92 -26.85
CA GLU A 15 3.62 -15.88 -25.80
C GLU A 15 4.38 -15.16 -24.67
N PHE A 16 4.21 -15.62 -23.43
CA PHE A 16 4.95 -15.19 -22.24
C PHE A 16 5.02 -16.35 -21.26
N ASP A 17 6.04 -16.36 -20.42
CA ASP A 17 6.25 -17.44 -19.43
C ASP A 17 5.47 -17.14 -18.14
N VAL A 18 5.42 -15.86 -17.74
CA VAL A 18 4.78 -15.44 -16.49
C VAL A 18 3.95 -14.19 -16.70
N PHE A 19 2.73 -14.20 -16.15
CA PHE A 19 1.84 -13.05 -16.05
C PHE A 19 1.75 -12.57 -14.60
N ILE A 20 1.91 -11.25 -14.40
CA ILE A 20 1.81 -10.60 -13.10
C ILE A 20 0.71 -9.54 -13.16
N ALA A 21 -0.29 -9.66 -12.28
CA ALA A 21 -1.31 -8.62 -12.09
C ALA A 21 -0.96 -7.76 -10.87
N GLY A 22 -0.71 -6.48 -11.10
CA GLY A 22 -0.32 -5.51 -10.09
C GLY A 22 1.17 -5.21 -10.14
N SER A 23 1.49 -3.92 -10.14
CA SER A 23 2.86 -3.39 -10.26
C SER A 23 3.43 -2.83 -8.95
N GLY A 24 2.78 -3.12 -7.82
CA GLY A 24 3.29 -2.79 -6.49
C GLY A 24 4.62 -3.48 -6.18
N PRO A 25 5.21 -3.22 -4.99
CA PRO A 25 6.55 -3.70 -4.65
C PRO A 25 6.67 -5.22 -4.73
N ILE A 26 5.61 -5.95 -4.36
CA ILE A 26 5.60 -7.41 -4.41
C ILE A 26 5.59 -7.92 -5.85
N GLY A 27 4.75 -7.34 -6.72
CA GLY A 27 4.74 -7.67 -8.16
C GLY A 27 6.08 -7.34 -8.82
N ALA A 28 6.67 -6.20 -8.43
CA ALA A 28 8.01 -5.81 -8.87
C ALA A 28 9.10 -6.78 -8.37
N THR A 29 8.99 -7.34 -7.16
CA THR A 29 9.90 -8.39 -6.67
C THR A 29 9.85 -9.62 -7.56
N TYR A 30 8.65 -10.14 -7.88
CA TYR A 30 8.50 -11.27 -8.80
C TYR A 30 9.11 -10.96 -10.16
N ALA A 31 8.78 -9.80 -10.75
CA ALA A 31 9.31 -9.41 -12.04
C ALA A 31 10.85 -9.30 -12.02
N ARG A 32 11.42 -8.67 -10.99
CA ARG A 32 12.87 -8.54 -10.81
C ARG A 32 13.56 -9.90 -10.82
N LEU A 33 13.09 -10.82 -9.98
CA LEU A 33 13.71 -12.14 -9.81
C LEU A 33 13.53 -13.01 -11.06
N LEU A 34 12.36 -12.98 -11.70
CA LEU A 34 12.08 -13.82 -12.87
C LEU A 34 12.77 -13.30 -14.13
N VAL A 35 12.77 -11.98 -14.36
CA VAL A 35 13.47 -11.39 -15.51
C VAL A 35 14.98 -11.64 -15.40
N ASP A 36 15.56 -11.58 -14.20
CA ASP A 36 16.97 -11.91 -13.98
C ASP A 36 17.33 -13.36 -14.31
N GLN A 37 16.36 -14.27 -14.17
CA GLN A 37 16.51 -15.67 -14.55
C GLN A 37 16.19 -15.92 -16.04
N GLY A 38 15.88 -14.87 -16.82
CA GLY A 38 15.64 -14.94 -18.26
C GLY A 38 14.21 -15.28 -18.67
N PHE A 39 13.23 -15.22 -17.76
CA PHE A 39 11.81 -15.44 -18.08
C PHE A 39 11.20 -14.24 -18.83
N ASN A 40 10.31 -14.52 -19.78
CA ASN A 40 9.49 -13.52 -20.45
C ASN A 40 8.28 -13.18 -19.58
N VAL A 41 8.35 -12.02 -18.91
CA VAL A 41 7.33 -11.59 -17.94
C VAL A 41 6.45 -10.49 -18.54
N VAL A 42 5.15 -10.66 -18.41
CA VAL A 42 4.15 -9.62 -18.69
C VAL A 42 3.55 -9.16 -17.37
N MET A 43 3.74 -7.88 -17.03
CA MET A 43 3.11 -7.24 -15.89
C MET A 43 2.02 -6.29 -16.36
N VAL A 44 0.85 -6.33 -15.72
CA VAL A 44 -0.25 -5.40 -15.97
C VAL A 44 -0.63 -4.66 -14.70
N GLU A 45 -1.02 -3.41 -14.85
CA GLU A 45 -1.51 -2.54 -13.78
C GLU A 45 -2.80 -1.87 -14.25
N ILE A 46 -3.76 -1.67 -13.34
CA ILE A 46 -5.02 -1.00 -13.65
C ILE A 46 -4.85 0.53 -13.62
N GLY A 47 -3.92 1.03 -12.82
CA GLY A 47 -3.56 2.44 -12.74
C GLY A 47 -2.54 2.90 -13.78
N ASP A 48 -2.39 4.23 -13.88
CA ASP A 48 -1.48 4.88 -14.81
C ASP A 48 -0.08 5.13 -14.24
N GLN A 49 0.86 5.50 -15.10
CA GLN A 49 2.16 6.02 -14.70
C GLN A 49 2.03 7.49 -14.28
N GLU A 50 2.11 7.78 -12.99
CA GLU A 50 1.93 9.14 -12.47
C GLU A 50 3.25 9.90 -12.21
N THR A 51 4.39 9.19 -12.23
CA THR A 51 5.72 9.77 -12.00
C THR A 51 6.61 9.63 -13.23
N ARG A 52 7.55 10.56 -13.41
CA ARG A 52 8.47 10.56 -14.56
C ARG A 52 9.32 9.29 -14.62
N GLN A 53 9.86 8.87 -13.48
CA GLN A 53 10.50 7.57 -13.34
C GLN A 53 9.42 6.57 -12.92
N ILE A 54 9.25 5.52 -13.72
CA ILE A 54 8.21 4.49 -13.51
C ILE A 54 8.30 3.98 -12.06
N ALA A 55 7.14 3.93 -11.38
CA ALA A 55 6.99 3.46 -10.00
C ALA A 55 7.81 4.23 -8.93
N ALA A 56 8.39 5.39 -9.25
CA ALA A 56 9.15 6.16 -8.27
C ALA A 56 8.23 6.75 -7.18
N HIS A 57 8.77 6.87 -5.97
CA HIS A 57 8.07 7.46 -4.84
C HIS A 57 7.76 8.94 -5.11
N LYS A 58 6.48 9.34 -5.04
CA LYS A 58 6.01 10.70 -5.39
C LYS A 58 6.68 11.79 -4.53
N LYS A 59 6.92 11.50 -3.25
CA LYS A 59 7.63 12.37 -2.29
C LYS A 59 9.09 12.70 -2.68
N ASN A 60 9.68 12.00 -3.66
CA ASN A 60 11.04 12.30 -4.11
C ASN A 60 11.12 13.60 -4.92
N GLU A 61 9.99 14.19 -5.31
CA GLU A 61 9.96 15.50 -5.93
C GLU A 61 10.38 16.60 -4.94
N ILE A 62 11.22 17.53 -5.40
CA ILE A 62 11.80 18.61 -4.57
C ILE A 62 10.71 19.43 -3.87
N VAL A 63 9.56 19.63 -4.50
CA VAL A 63 8.45 20.40 -3.95
C VAL A 63 7.94 19.80 -2.63
N TYR A 64 7.84 18.46 -2.53
CA TYR A 64 7.39 17.78 -1.32
C TYR A 64 8.48 17.66 -0.26
N GLN A 65 9.75 17.67 -0.65
CA GLN A 65 10.85 17.71 0.32
C GLN A 65 10.97 19.08 1.00
N LYS A 66 10.58 20.16 0.30
CA LYS A 66 10.56 21.53 0.85
C LYS A 66 9.25 21.89 1.56
N ASP A 67 8.15 21.28 1.16
CA ASP A 67 6.83 21.44 1.76
C ASP A 67 6.20 20.06 1.99
N ILE A 68 6.63 19.41 3.08
CA ILE A 68 6.27 18.03 3.40
C ILE A 68 4.77 17.87 3.73
N ASP A 69 4.14 18.91 4.27
CA ASP A 69 2.74 18.89 4.67
C ASP A 69 1.81 18.79 3.46
N ARG A 70 2.21 19.33 2.30
CA ARG A 70 1.48 19.14 1.04
C ARG A 70 1.38 17.68 0.61
N PHE A 71 2.34 16.84 0.99
CA PHE A 71 2.34 15.44 0.57
C PHE A 71 1.13 14.65 1.12
N VAL A 72 0.53 15.11 2.22
CA VAL A 72 -0.72 14.53 2.76
C VAL A 72 -1.84 14.56 1.72
N ARG A 73 -1.91 15.59 0.87
CA ARG A 73 -2.93 15.69 -0.18
C ARG A 73 -2.73 14.70 -1.31
N VAL A 74 -1.47 14.34 -1.60
CA VAL A 74 -1.14 13.29 -2.57
C VAL A 74 -1.64 11.94 -2.06
N ILE A 75 -1.35 11.62 -0.80
CA ILE A 75 -1.83 10.38 -0.17
C ILE A 75 -3.37 10.33 -0.18
N GLN A 76 -4.04 11.40 0.22
CA GLN A 76 -5.51 11.46 0.24
C GLN A 76 -6.13 11.28 -1.15
N GLY A 77 -5.49 11.80 -2.20
CA GLY A 77 -5.95 11.65 -3.58
C GLY A 77 -5.81 10.22 -4.13
N ASP A 78 -4.81 9.49 -3.65
CA ASP A 78 -4.49 8.12 -4.12
C ASP A 78 -5.29 7.02 -3.40
N LEU A 79 -5.87 7.31 -2.23
CA LEU A 79 -6.57 6.34 -1.40
C LEU A 79 -8.06 6.27 -1.78
N SER A 80 -8.42 5.27 -2.59
CA SER A 80 -9.80 4.95 -2.93
C SER A 80 -10.39 4.00 -1.88
N THR A 81 -11.33 4.46 -1.06
CA THR A 81 -12.01 3.64 -0.05
C THR A 81 -12.66 2.39 -0.65
N VAL A 82 -12.51 1.25 0.02
CA VAL A 82 -12.96 -0.06 -0.49
C VAL A 82 -14.45 -0.27 -0.34
N SER A 83 -15.01 0.05 0.83
CA SER A 83 -16.42 -0.24 1.16
C SER A 83 -17.03 0.84 2.04
N ILE A 84 -17.84 1.71 1.42
CA ILE A 84 -18.56 2.80 2.11
C ILE A 84 -20.01 2.36 2.33
N PRO A 85 -20.52 2.28 3.57
CA PRO A 85 -21.90 1.89 3.83
C PRO A 85 -22.92 2.99 3.44
N PRO A 86 -24.21 2.64 3.26
CA PRO A 86 -25.28 3.60 2.99
C PRO A 86 -25.35 4.70 4.06
N SER A 87 -25.71 5.92 3.66
CA SER A 87 -25.79 7.04 4.59
C SER A 87 -27.02 6.92 5.46
N LYS A 88 -26.86 7.19 6.76
CA LYS A 88 -27.96 7.42 7.71
C LYS A 88 -28.14 8.90 8.05
N ALA A 89 -27.45 9.79 7.33
CA ALA A 89 -27.52 11.23 7.58
C ALA A 89 -28.89 11.77 7.18
N VAL A 90 -29.57 12.41 8.13
CA VAL A 90 -30.82 13.13 7.87
C VAL A 90 -30.47 14.59 7.57
N MET A 91 -30.98 15.11 6.45
CA MET A 91 -30.79 16.50 6.00
C MET A 91 -32.12 17.28 6.12
N PRO A 92 -32.52 17.72 7.34
CA PRO A 92 -33.83 18.31 7.57
C PRO A 92 -33.97 19.75 7.06
N THR A 93 -32.86 20.38 6.67
CA THR A 93 -32.80 21.79 6.24
C THR A 93 -32.79 21.95 4.72
N LEU A 94 -33.13 20.90 3.97
CA LEU A 94 -33.32 21.00 2.52
C LEU A 94 -34.51 21.92 2.22
N ASP A 95 -34.40 22.69 1.14
CA ASP A 95 -35.52 23.50 0.64
C ASP A 95 -36.75 22.58 0.42
N PRO A 96 -37.96 22.97 0.83
CA PRO A 96 -39.16 22.14 0.64
C PRO A 96 -39.46 21.75 -0.82
N ALA A 97 -38.98 22.52 -1.80
CA ALA A 97 -39.08 22.21 -3.22
C ALA A 97 -37.94 21.32 -3.74
N ALA A 98 -36.88 21.10 -2.95
CA ALA A 98 -35.79 20.19 -3.31
C ALA A 98 -36.26 18.73 -3.19
N TRP A 99 -35.75 17.89 -4.10
CA TRP A 99 -35.99 16.46 -4.02
C TRP A 99 -35.40 15.89 -2.73
N SER A 100 -36.19 15.12 -1.97
CA SER A 100 -35.73 14.42 -0.77
C SER A 100 -36.27 13.00 -0.72
N ASP A 101 -35.51 12.14 -0.06
CA ASP A 101 -35.90 10.76 0.18
C ASP A 101 -36.93 10.72 1.32
N THR A 102 -38.17 10.36 0.99
CA THR A 102 -39.33 10.50 1.89
C THR A 102 -39.75 9.20 2.56
N LYS A 103 -39.18 8.05 2.18
CA LYS A 103 -39.70 6.73 2.56
C LYS A 103 -38.92 5.98 3.65
N GLY A 104 -37.86 6.56 4.21
CA GLY A 104 -37.06 5.92 5.25
C GLY A 104 -36.21 4.73 4.76
N ASP A 105 -36.38 4.31 3.50
CA ASP A 105 -35.48 3.40 2.81
C ASP A 105 -34.21 4.16 2.46
N MET A 106 -33.07 3.72 3.00
CA MET A 106 -31.78 4.38 2.75
C MET A 106 -31.41 4.26 1.26
N SER A 107 -31.38 5.37 0.53
CA SER A 107 -30.93 5.40 -0.87
C SER A 107 -29.45 5.02 -1.01
N ILE A 108 -29.17 4.24 -2.04
CA ILE A 108 -27.80 3.86 -2.43
C ILE A 108 -27.27 4.94 -3.36
N LEU A 109 -26.46 5.84 -2.82
CA LEU A 109 -25.86 6.97 -3.54
C LEU A 109 -24.33 6.87 -3.51
N GLU A 110 -23.65 7.63 -4.38
CA GLU A 110 -22.19 7.89 -4.28
C GLU A 110 -21.30 6.63 -4.30
N GLY A 111 -21.74 5.54 -4.94
CA GLY A 111 -20.98 4.28 -4.99
C GLY A 111 -20.95 3.50 -3.68
N ARG A 112 -21.88 3.80 -2.75
CA ARG A 112 -21.99 3.08 -1.46
C ARG A 112 -22.37 1.61 -1.65
N ASN A 113 -21.83 0.77 -0.78
CA ASN A 113 -22.07 -0.67 -0.75
C ASN A 113 -23.27 -1.01 0.17
N PRO A 114 -24.45 -1.38 -0.35
CA PRO A 114 -25.62 -1.70 0.47
C PRO A 114 -25.44 -2.95 1.35
N LYS A 115 -24.44 -3.78 1.08
CA LYS A 115 -24.14 -4.98 1.87
C LYS A 115 -23.22 -4.70 3.05
N GLN A 116 -22.65 -3.50 3.14
CA GLN A 116 -21.71 -3.15 4.21
C GLN A 116 -22.46 -2.77 5.48
N LEU A 117 -22.10 -3.40 6.60
CA LEU A 117 -22.58 -3.04 7.92
C LEU A 117 -21.59 -2.07 8.58
N ASP A 118 -22.08 -0.96 9.12
CA ASP A 118 -21.24 0.09 9.74
C ASP A 118 -20.33 -0.46 10.85
N PHE A 119 -20.88 -1.30 11.73
CA PHE A 119 -20.20 -1.82 12.92
C PHE A 119 -19.26 -2.99 12.64
N ASN A 120 -19.28 -3.53 11.41
CA ASN A 120 -18.42 -4.63 10.98
C ASN A 120 -17.72 -4.25 9.66
N ASN A 121 -17.05 -3.09 9.70
CA ASN A 121 -16.32 -2.53 8.57
C ASN A 121 -14.89 -2.14 8.98
N LEU A 122 -14.01 -2.06 7.99
CA LEU A 122 -12.77 -1.28 8.05
C LEU A 122 -13.01 0.01 7.25
N PRO A 123 -13.62 1.05 7.84
CA PRO A 123 -14.16 2.19 7.09
C PRO A 123 -13.09 3.05 6.41
N ALA A 124 -11.84 2.95 6.85
CA ALA A 124 -10.69 3.65 6.26
C ALA A 124 -9.86 2.76 5.33
N GLU A 125 -10.24 1.50 5.14
CA GLU A 125 -9.55 0.61 4.20
C GLU A 125 -9.68 1.19 2.79
N ALA A 126 -8.54 1.33 2.13
CA ALA A 126 -8.44 1.97 0.84
C ALA A 126 -7.42 1.25 -0.04
N VAL A 127 -7.59 1.39 -1.35
CA VAL A 127 -6.67 0.85 -2.36
C VAL A 127 -6.15 1.97 -3.23
N THR A 128 -4.96 1.77 -3.77
CA THR A 128 -4.31 2.72 -4.68
C THR A 128 -4.04 2.04 -6.01
N ARG A 129 -4.46 2.70 -7.09
CA ARG A 129 -4.39 2.20 -8.46
C ARG A 129 -3.46 3.10 -9.27
N THR A 130 -2.18 2.82 -9.21
CA THR A 130 -1.10 3.54 -9.93
C THR A 130 0.06 2.58 -10.15
N ILE A 131 0.92 2.86 -11.12
CA ILE A 131 2.14 2.06 -11.27
C ILE A 131 3.01 2.20 -10.01
N GLY A 132 3.34 1.06 -9.38
CA GLY A 132 4.00 1.02 -8.06
C GLY A 132 3.04 0.92 -6.88
N GLY A 133 1.72 1.07 -7.07
CA GLY A 133 0.72 0.95 -6.01
C GLY A 133 0.99 1.86 -4.82
N MET A 134 0.78 1.35 -3.60
CA MET A 134 0.98 2.13 -2.36
C MET A 134 2.44 2.52 -2.09
N THR A 135 3.44 1.89 -2.70
CA THR A 135 4.85 2.34 -2.50
C THR A 135 5.16 3.67 -3.16
N SER A 136 4.26 4.17 -4.00
CA SER A 136 4.33 5.54 -4.52
C SER A 136 4.19 6.59 -3.42
N HIS A 137 3.60 6.26 -2.26
CA HIS A 137 3.35 7.22 -1.17
C HIS A 137 3.50 6.69 0.26
N TRP A 138 3.91 5.44 0.46
CA TRP A 138 4.14 4.85 1.78
C TRP A 138 5.22 5.57 2.62
N THR A 139 5.36 5.18 3.88
CA THR A 139 6.32 5.79 4.81
C THR A 139 7.69 5.10 4.82
N CYS A 140 7.87 4.02 4.06
CA CYS A 140 9.11 3.24 3.94
C CYS A 140 9.61 2.57 5.24
N ALA A 141 8.74 2.32 6.22
CA ALA A 141 9.12 1.54 7.39
C ALA A 141 9.12 0.03 7.08
N THR A 142 10.29 -0.61 7.20
CA THR A 142 10.52 -2.03 6.86
C THR A 142 11.09 -2.85 8.02
N PRO A 143 10.42 -2.90 9.20
CA PRO A 143 10.90 -3.72 10.31
C PRO A 143 10.78 -5.22 10.01
N GLN A 144 11.63 -6.02 10.64
CA GLN A 144 11.44 -7.47 10.67
C GLN A 144 10.40 -7.85 11.71
N PHE A 145 9.61 -8.89 11.43
CA PHE A 145 8.64 -9.41 12.39
C PHE A 145 9.29 -10.12 13.57
N HIS A 146 8.80 -9.85 14.77
CA HIS A 146 9.18 -10.55 15.99
C HIS A 146 8.78 -12.04 15.90
N LYS A 147 9.77 -12.92 16.08
CA LYS A 147 9.63 -14.38 15.94
C LYS A 147 8.43 -14.96 16.69
N ASP A 148 8.25 -14.57 17.95
CA ASP A 148 7.29 -15.23 18.84
C ASP A 148 5.88 -14.60 18.84
N VAL A 149 5.69 -13.46 18.16
CA VAL A 149 4.45 -12.66 18.28
C VAL A 149 3.70 -12.58 16.95
N GLU A 150 4.41 -12.25 15.88
CA GLU A 150 3.81 -11.84 14.60
C GLU A 150 4.35 -12.60 13.39
N ARG A 151 5.54 -13.21 13.50
CA ARG A 151 6.17 -13.89 12.36
C ARG A 151 5.51 -15.25 12.09
N PRO A 152 4.99 -15.51 10.87
CA PRO A 152 4.40 -16.81 10.55
C PRO A 152 5.46 -17.90 10.38
N LYS A 153 5.10 -19.15 10.65
CA LYS A 153 5.98 -20.31 10.40
C LYS A 153 5.95 -20.70 8.93
N ILE A 154 7.14 -20.77 8.30
CA ILE A 154 7.36 -21.35 6.97
C ILE A 154 7.60 -22.86 7.13
N PHE A 155 8.43 -23.22 8.11
CA PHE A 155 8.77 -24.61 8.41
C PHE A 155 8.36 -24.99 9.83
N THR A 156 8.11 -26.28 10.05
CA THR A 156 7.80 -26.81 11.39
C THR A 156 9.00 -26.79 12.32
N ASP A 157 10.20 -26.98 11.76
CA ASP A 157 11.47 -26.94 12.49
C ASP A 157 11.93 -25.50 12.71
N ASP A 158 12.13 -25.12 13.98
CA ASP A 158 12.43 -23.74 14.37
C ASP A 158 13.80 -23.25 13.89
N THR A 159 14.78 -24.15 13.75
CA THR A 159 16.12 -23.79 13.28
C THR A 159 16.10 -23.49 11.79
N THR A 160 15.45 -24.34 11.00
CA THR A 160 15.27 -24.16 9.56
C THR A 160 14.40 -22.94 9.26
N ASP A 161 13.31 -22.76 10.01
CA ASP A 161 12.44 -21.58 9.89
C ASP A 161 13.21 -20.27 10.15
N GLN A 162 14.02 -20.23 11.22
CA GLN A 162 14.82 -19.06 11.54
C GLN A 162 15.88 -18.76 10.46
N ALA A 163 16.53 -19.79 9.91
CA ALA A 163 17.52 -19.62 8.85
C ALA A 163 16.87 -19.09 7.57
N GLU A 164 15.70 -19.62 7.21
CA GLU A 164 14.94 -19.18 6.03
C GLU A 164 14.50 -17.71 6.17
N TRP A 165 13.90 -17.34 7.30
CA TRP A 165 13.52 -15.95 7.55
C TRP A 165 14.70 -14.99 7.50
N ALA A 166 15.85 -15.37 8.06
CA ALA A 166 17.05 -14.54 8.01
C ALA A 166 17.51 -14.31 6.55
N ALA A 167 17.47 -15.35 5.71
CA ALA A 167 17.82 -15.24 4.29
C ALA A 167 16.81 -14.36 3.52
N LEU A 168 15.51 -14.56 3.75
CA LEU A 168 14.45 -13.79 3.08
C LEU A 168 14.47 -12.32 3.48
N TYR A 169 14.63 -12.00 4.78
CA TYR A 169 14.74 -10.61 5.24
C TYR A 169 15.98 -9.94 4.67
N PHE A 170 17.13 -10.60 4.68
CA PHE A 170 18.36 -10.06 4.10
C PHE A 170 18.19 -9.72 2.62
N ALA A 171 17.61 -10.63 1.83
CA ALA A 171 17.33 -10.38 0.42
C ALA A 171 16.33 -9.23 0.22
N ALA A 172 15.25 -9.19 1.01
CA ALA A 172 14.24 -8.15 0.94
C ALA A 172 14.80 -6.76 1.30
N GLU A 173 15.63 -6.66 2.33
CA GLU A 173 16.30 -5.43 2.76
C GLU A 173 17.21 -4.87 1.66
N ILE A 174 17.93 -5.74 0.94
CA ILE A 174 18.74 -5.34 -0.22
C ILE A 174 17.84 -4.83 -1.35
N LEU A 175 16.76 -5.53 -1.66
CA LEU A 175 15.86 -5.16 -2.77
C LEU A 175 15.18 -3.81 -2.54
N ILE A 176 14.74 -3.54 -1.31
CA ILE A 176 14.00 -2.32 -0.97
C ILE A 176 14.93 -1.18 -0.50
N GLY A 177 16.19 -1.48 -0.20
CA GLY A 177 17.18 -0.50 0.26
C GLY A 177 16.97 -0.07 1.72
N THR A 178 16.65 -1.00 2.62
CA THR A 178 16.45 -0.70 4.04
C THR A 178 17.74 -0.13 4.66
N SER A 179 17.60 0.95 5.43
CA SER A 179 18.70 1.55 6.21
C SER A 179 18.21 2.02 7.58
N VAL A 180 19.11 1.99 8.56
CA VAL A 180 18.89 2.47 9.92
C VAL A 180 19.71 3.73 10.23
N LYS A 181 20.29 4.36 9.20
CA LYS A 181 21.32 5.41 9.34
C LYS A 181 20.96 6.78 8.81
N GLU A 182 19.88 6.87 8.02
CA GLU A 182 19.53 8.08 7.28
C GLU A 182 19.15 9.28 8.16
N PHE A 183 18.95 9.07 9.46
CA PHE A 183 18.59 10.12 10.43
C PHE A 183 19.59 10.26 11.58
N ASP A 184 20.77 9.64 11.51
CA ASP A 184 21.77 9.65 12.59
C ASP A 184 22.27 11.08 12.93
N GLU A 185 22.27 12.00 11.96
CA GLU A 185 22.69 13.41 12.17
C GLU A 185 21.53 14.35 12.57
N SER A 186 20.29 13.85 12.66
CA SER A 186 19.14 14.68 13.03
C SER A 186 19.12 14.97 14.53
N ILE A 187 19.20 16.27 14.89
CA ILE A 187 19.09 16.71 16.30
C ILE A 187 17.78 16.21 16.93
N ARG A 188 16.66 16.36 16.23
CA ARG A 188 15.34 15.93 16.74
C ARG A 188 15.28 14.42 16.97
N HIS A 189 15.83 13.64 16.04
CA HIS A 189 15.91 12.18 16.17
C HIS A 189 16.68 11.78 17.44
N ASN A 190 17.90 12.30 17.58
CA ASN A 190 18.78 11.99 18.70
C ASN A 190 18.20 12.44 20.06
N VAL A 191 17.59 13.62 20.13
CA VAL A 191 16.98 14.12 21.37
C VAL A 191 15.85 13.20 21.84
N VAL A 192 14.95 12.81 20.93
CA VAL A 192 13.82 11.94 21.27
C VAL A 192 14.32 10.53 21.65
N LEU A 193 15.19 9.93 20.84
CA LEU A 193 15.71 8.58 21.09
C LEU A 193 16.42 8.49 22.45
N ASN A 194 17.32 9.43 22.74
CA ASN A 194 18.06 9.47 24.00
C ASN A 194 17.15 9.68 25.21
N ALA A 195 16.11 10.53 25.09
CA ALA A 195 15.15 10.76 26.16
C ALA A 195 14.35 9.49 26.49
N LEU A 196 13.88 8.77 25.46
CA LEU A 196 13.15 7.52 25.62
C LEU A 196 14.02 6.41 26.22
N GLN A 197 15.25 6.24 25.74
CA GLN A 197 16.18 5.25 26.28
C GLN A 197 16.46 5.48 27.77
N LYS A 198 16.69 6.75 28.17
CA LYS A 198 16.87 7.12 29.59
C LYS A 198 15.62 6.86 30.43
N GLY A 199 14.44 7.10 29.87
CA GLY A 199 13.15 6.88 30.54
C GLY A 199 12.89 5.40 30.81
N VAL A 200 13.17 4.54 29.83
CA VAL A 200 12.99 3.08 29.93
C VAL A 200 14.07 2.44 30.82
N SER A 201 15.28 2.98 30.86
CA SER A 201 16.38 2.44 31.68
C SER A 201 16.28 2.82 33.16
N ARG A 202 15.37 3.70 33.58
CA ARG A 202 15.15 3.99 35.01
C ARG A 202 14.36 2.84 35.65
N PRO A 203 14.81 2.29 36.80
CA PRO A 203 13.99 1.33 37.54
C PRO A 203 12.66 2.00 37.90
N ARG A 204 11.55 1.28 37.71
CA ARG A 204 10.25 1.75 38.20
C ARG A 204 10.35 1.80 39.73
N ASN A 205 10.22 3.00 40.30
CA ASN A 205 9.99 3.16 41.74
C ASN A 205 8.63 2.58 42.15
#